data_AF-A0A843HIP6-F1
#
_entry.id   AF-A0A843HIP6-F1
#
_cell.length_a   1.000
_cell.length_b   1.000
_cell.length_c   1.000
_cell.angle_alpha   90.00
_cell.angle_beta   90.00
_cell.angle_gamma   90.00
#
_symmetry.space_group_name_H-M   'P 1'
#
loop_
_entity.id
_entity.type
_entity.pdbx_description
1 polymer ?
#
loop_
_entity_poly.entity_id
_entity_poly.type
_entity_poly.pdbx_seq_one_letter_code
_entity_poly.pdbx_strand_id
1 'polypeptide(L)'
;MNKRKISIIAAIVILAIVAYFGVTQYQSYQEEVLTESFNKNLQNASAIEANLISSTEKFNNRPSTDVDELMSTINNDMSPKYAEELNVLNKTYESTNNDTRKQYINLQMKRIELNSKNLNATVKIINAQIQLAKGEKSQQDAQTSINDAQKELINNNNELNSVFTDIKTLLKQNPEFDQSLRGLHLEKSFYGEIDEQS
;
A
#
# COMPACT_ATOMS: atom_id res chain seq x y z
N MET A 1 49.67 -21.30 -38.62
CA MET A 1 49.12 -20.99 -37.28
C MET A 1 49.08 -22.28 -36.45
N ASN A 2 49.66 -22.31 -35.24
CA ASN A 2 49.85 -23.54 -34.47
C ASN A 2 48.49 -24.08 -33.96
N LYS A 3 48.15 -25.36 -34.22
CA LYS A 3 46.85 -25.97 -33.87
C LYS A 3 46.46 -25.75 -32.40
N ARG A 4 47.47 -25.70 -31.52
CA ARG A 4 47.32 -25.43 -30.08
C ARG A 4 46.85 -24.00 -29.74
N LYS A 5 47.21 -23.01 -30.57
CA LYS A 5 46.73 -21.62 -30.43
C LYS A 5 45.28 -21.48 -30.93
N ILE A 6 44.93 -22.22 -31.98
CA ILE A 6 43.56 -22.24 -32.54
C ILE A 6 42.57 -22.87 -31.55
N SER A 7 42.95 -23.96 -30.88
CA SER A 7 42.11 -24.62 -29.88
C SER A 7 41.86 -23.77 -28.64
N ILE A 8 42.86 -22.99 -28.20
CA ILE A 8 42.71 -22.07 -27.05
C ILE A 8 41.78 -20.91 -27.41
N ILE A 9 41.93 -20.32 -28.60
CA ILE A 9 41.04 -19.26 -29.07
C ILE A 9 39.60 -19.78 -29.19
N ALA A 10 39.41 -20.98 -29.76
CA ALA A 10 38.09 -21.60 -29.87
C ALA A 10 37.44 -21.85 -28.49
N ALA A 11 38.21 -22.33 -27.50
CA ALA A 11 37.71 -22.55 -26.14
C ALA A 11 37.29 -21.23 -25.44
N ILE A 12 38.06 -20.15 -25.63
CA ILE A 12 37.72 -18.82 -25.07
C ILE A 12 36.44 -18.28 -25.72
N VAL A 13 36.28 -18.44 -27.04
CA VAL A 13 35.06 -18.02 -27.75
C VAL A 13 33.84 -18.81 -27.27
N ILE A 14 33.97 -20.14 -27.07
CA ILE A 14 32.88 -20.97 -26.54
C ILE A 14 32.51 -20.54 -25.11
N LEU A 15 33.49 -20.30 -24.24
CA LEU A 15 33.24 -19.82 -22.88
C LEU A 15 32.58 -18.43 -22.86
N ALA A 16 32.98 -17.52 -23.75
CA ALA A 16 32.35 -16.21 -23.87
C ALA A 16 30.89 -16.31 -24.34
N ILE A 17 30.59 -17.23 -25.28
CA ILE A 17 29.23 -17.49 -25.75
C ILE A 17 28.37 -18.10 -24.63
N VAL A 18 28.88 -19.11 -23.92
CA VAL A 18 28.17 -19.74 -22.78
C VAL A 18 27.94 -18.73 -21.65
N ALA A 19 28.92 -17.88 -21.35
CA ALA A 19 28.78 -16.82 -20.36
C ALA A 19 27.73 -15.78 -20.80
N TYR A 20 27.73 -15.37 -22.08
CA TYR A 20 26.75 -14.43 -22.61
C TYR A 20 25.32 -14.99 -22.51
N PHE A 21 25.08 -16.22 -22.99
CA PHE A 21 23.75 -16.86 -22.91
C PHE A 21 23.35 -17.21 -21.46
N GLY A 22 24.29 -17.60 -20.62
CA GLY A 22 24.04 -17.88 -19.20
C GLY A 22 23.66 -16.63 -18.42
N VAL A 23 24.32 -15.50 -18.67
CA VAL A 23 24.02 -14.21 -18.04
C VAL A 23 22.65 -13.70 -18.49
N THR A 24 22.30 -13.78 -19.79
CA THR A 24 20.99 -13.31 -20.27
C THR A 24 19.84 -14.17 -19.74
N GLN A 25 19.97 -15.49 -19.71
CA GLN A 25 18.96 -16.36 -19.08
C GLN A 25 18.81 -16.10 -17.58
N TYR A 26 19.91 -15.88 -16.87
CA TYR A 26 19.88 -15.58 -15.45
C TYR A 26 19.23 -14.21 -15.16
N GLN A 27 19.48 -13.21 -16.00
CA GLN A 27 18.83 -11.89 -15.92
C GLN A 27 17.31 -12.01 -16.12
N SER A 28 16.87 -12.73 -17.15
CA SER A 28 15.43 -12.94 -17.39
C SER A 28 14.75 -13.70 -16.25
N TYR A 29 15.39 -14.71 -15.68
CA TYR A 29 14.87 -15.43 -14.52
C TYR A 29 14.76 -14.54 -13.27
N GLN A 30 15.77 -13.69 -13.02
CA GLN A 30 15.70 -12.74 -11.91
C GLN A 30 14.57 -11.72 -12.08
N GLU A 31 14.35 -11.20 -13.29
CA GLU A 31 13.26 -10.27 -13.58
C GLU A 31 11.87 -10.92 -13.40
N GLU A 32 11.72 -12.19 -13.77
CA GLU A 32 10.50 -12.97 -13.58
C GLU A 32 10.19 -13.16 -12.09
N VAL A 33 11.16 -13.61 -11.30
CA VAL A 33 11.01 -13.81 -9.84
C VAL A 33 10.70 -12.49 -9.12
N LEU A 34 11.35 -11.39 -9.50
CA LEU A 34 11.09 -10.07 -8.92
C LEU A 34 9.67 -9.58 -9.27
N THR A 35 9.21 -9.82 -10.49
CA THR A 35 7.86 -9.44 -10.93
C THR A 35 6.79 -10.29 -10.23
N GLU A 36 7.00 -11.60 -10.08
CA GLU A 36 6.08 -12.47 -9.34
C GLU A 36 5.99 -12.03 -7.86
N SER A 37 7.13 -11.77 -7.22
CA SER A 37 7.19 -11.29 -5.85
C SER A 37 6.46 -9.94 -5.69
N PHE A 38 6.70 -9.00 -6.61
CA PHE A 38 6.03 -7.71 -6.64
C PHE A 38 4.51 -7.87 -6.72
N ASN A 39 4.01 -8.68 -7.67
CA ASN A 39 2.58 -8.90 -7.87
C ASN A 39 1.92 -9.57 -6.67
N LYS A 40 2.55 -10.61 -6.13
CA LYS A 40 2.05 -11.34 -4.95
C LYS A 40 1.97 -10.43 -3.73
N ASN A 41 2.98 -9.60 -3.49
CA ASN A 41 2.96 -8.68 -2.36
C ASN A 41 1.89 -7.60 -2.52
N LEU A 42 1.64 -7.11 -3.75
CA LEU A 42 0.50 -6.21 -4.01
C LEU A 42 -0.85 -6.86 -3.74
N GLN A 43 -1.06 -8.10 -4.17
CA GLN A 43 -2.30 -8.84 -3.87
C GLN A 43 -2.48 -9.05 -2.36
N ASN A 44 -1.40 -9.33 -1.62
CA ASN A 44 -1.44 -9.43 -0.17
C ASN A 44 -1.82 -8.09 0.49
N ALA A 45 -1.21 -6.98 0.06
CA ALA A 45 -1.56 -5.64 0.56
C ALA A 45 -3.04 -5.31 0.28
N SER A 46 -3.50 -5.60 -0.93
CA SER A 46 -4.90 -5.43 -1.32
C SER A 46 -5.87 -6.28 -0.50
N ALA A 47 -5.51 -7.52 -0.17
CA ALA A 47 -6.34 -8.37 0.68
C ALA A 47 -6.43 -7.84 2.12
N ILE A 48 -5.38 -7.18 2.63
CA ILE A 48 -5.43 -6.50 3.93
C ILE A 48 -6.42 -5.34 3.90
N GLU A 49 -6.40 -4.52 2.83
CA GLU A 49 -7.36 -3.43 2.65
C GLU A 49 -8.80 -3.94 2.54
N ALA A 50 -9.04 -4.99 1.76
CA ALA A 50 -10.36 -5.62 1.65
C ALA A 50 -10.93 -6.04 3.02
N ASN A 51 -10.07 -6.60 3.89
CA ASN A 51 -10.45 -6.98 5.25
C ASN A 51 -10.77 -5.75 6.12
N LEU A 52 -10.06 -4.64 5.95
CA LEU A 52 -10.34 -3.38 6.65
C LEU A 52 -11.68 -2.78 6.21
N ILE A 53 -11.98 -2.77 4.90
CA ILE A 53 -13.25 -2.33 4.33
C ILE A 53 -14.39 -3.18 4.90
N SER A 54 -14.28 -4.50 4.79
CA SER A 54 -15.29 -5.43 5.32
C SER A 54 -15.52 -5.28 6.82
N SER A 55 -14.45 -5.08 7.60
CA SER A 55 -14.57 -4.83 9.04
C SER A 55 -15.31 -3.52 9.32
N THR A 56 -15.00 -2.46 8.58
CA THR A 56 -15.67 -1.15 8.71
C THR A 56 -17.16 -1.24 8.37
N GLU A 57 -17.51 -1.89 7.25
CA GLU A 57 -18.90 -2.10 6.84
C GLU A 57 -19.69 -2.91 7.87
N LYS A 58 -19.09 -3.97 8.41
CA LYS A 58 -19.71 -4.79 9.46
C LYS A 58 -20.02 -3.97 10.70
N PHE A 59 -19.16 -3.03 11.08
CA PHE A 59 -19.42 -2.12 12.20
C PHE A 59 -20.50 -1.09 11.88
N ASN A 60 -20.46 -0.48 10.69
CA ASN A 60 -21.45 0.52 10.29
C ASN A 60 -22.87 -0.03 10.17
N ASN A 61 -23.01 -1.32 9.83
CA ASN A 61 -24.30 -1.98 9.66
C ASN A 61 -24.83 -2.67 10.94
N ARG A 62 -24.16 -2.52 12.08
CA ARG A 62 -24.65 -3.07 13.35
C ARG A 62 -25.68 -2.12 14.00
N PRO A 63 -26.82 -2.63 14.51
CA PRO A 63 -27.89 -1.81 15.08
C PRO A 63 -27.56 -1.21 16.46
N SER A 64 -26.43 -1.60 17.06
CA SER A 64 -25.89 -1.06 18.30
C SER A 64 -24.38 -1.26 18.27
N THR A 65 -23.64 -0.19 18.53
CA THR A 65 -22.19 -0.25 18.67
C THR A 65 -21.84 0.20 20.08
N ASP A 66 -21.48 -0.75 20.93
CA ASP A 66 -20.82 -0.43 22.19
C ASP A 66 -19.52 0.31 21.84
N VAL A 67 -19.35 1.51 22.39
CA VAL A 67 -18.20 2.36 22.11
C VAL A 67 -16.91 1.70 22.60
N ASP A 68 -16.97 0.91 23.68
CA ASP A 68 -15.80 0.17 24.17
C ASP A 68 -15.45 -0.99 23.22
N GLU A 69 -16.45 -1.67 22.63
CA GLU A 69 -16.24 -2.68 21.58
C GLU A 69 -15.65 -2.05 20.31
N LEU A 70 -16.18 -0.89 19.89
CA LEU A 70 -15.66 -0.12 18.76
C LEU A 70 -14.20 0.27 18.98
N MET A 71 -13.90 0.85 20.14
CA MET A 71 -12.54 1.28 20.49
C MET A 71 -11.58 0.09 20.59
N SER A 72 -12.02 -1.03 21.16
CA SER A 72 -11.25 -2.27 21.20
C SER A 72 -10.94 -2.77 19.78
N THR A 73 -11.94 -2.80 18.90
CA THR A 73 -11.76 -3.25 17.51
C THR A 73 -10.82 -2.32 16.74
N ILE A 74 -10.98 -1.01 16.87
CA ILE A 74 -10.11 -0.05 16.21
C ILE A 74 -8.65 -0.26 16.65
N ASN A 75 -8.41 -0.45 17.94
CA ASN A 75 -7.07 -0.57 18.48
C ASN A 75 -6.42 -1.93 18.22
N ASN A 76 -7.19 -3.02 18.30
CA ASN A 76 -6.65 -4.39 18.25
C ASN A 76 -6.74 -5.03 16.87
N ASP A 77 -7.73 -4.65 16.05
CA ASP A 77 -7.98 -5.30 14.76
C ASP A 77 -7.67 -4.36 13.59
N MET A 78 -8.11 -3.10 13.63
CA MET A 78 -7.94 -2.18 12.49
C MET A 78 -6.56 -1.51 12.46
N SER A 79 -6.13 -0.90 13.56
CA SER A 79 -4.86 -0.15 13.61
C SER A 79 -3.64 -1.00 13.24
N PRO A 80 -3.50 -2.26 13.73
CA PRO A 80 -2.38 -3.11 13.35
C PRO A 80 -2.35 -3.48 11.86
N LYS A 81 -3.51 -3.54 11.19
CA LYS A 81 -3.61 -3.89 9.77
C LYS A 81 -2.99 -2.83 8.87
N TYR A 82 -3.09 -1.54 9.23
CA TYR A 82 -2.37 -0.48 8.50
C TYR A 82 -0.84 -0.66 8.58
N ALA A 83 -0.32 -1.06 9.75
CA ALA A 83 1.11 -1.35 9.91
C ALA A 83 1.54 -2.62 9.15
N GLU A 84 0.68 -3.64 9.14
CA GLU A 84 0.87 -4.86 8.35
C GLU A 84 0.95 -4.54 6.85
N GLU A 85 0.00 -3.75 6.34
CA GLU A 85 -0.03 -3.34 4.93
C GLU A 85 1.22 -2.51 4.56
N LEU A 86 1.62 -1.54 5.39
CA LEU A 86 2.87 -0.79 5.18
C LEU A 86 4.10 -1.69 5.13
N ASN A 87 4.17 -2.72 5.98
CA ASN A 87 5.27 -3.67 5.96
C ASN A 87 5.30 -4.50 4.66
N VAL A 88 4.13 -4.92 4.17
CA VAL A 88 4.02 -5.61 2.88
C VAL A 88 4.45 -4.69 1.74
N LEU A 89 3.95 -3.44 1.71
CA LEU A 89 4.31 -2.46 0.69
C LEU A 89 5.81 -2.12 0.71
N ASN A 90 6.42 -1.98 1.88
CA ASN A 90 7.88 -1.82 1.99
C ASN A 90 8.65 -2.99 1.36
N LYS A 91 8.21 -4.23 1.59
CA LYS A 91 8.83 -5.41 0.94
C LYS A 91 8.61 -5.40 -0.57
N THR A 92 7.45 -4.93 -1.03
CA THR A 92 7.16 -4.74 -2.47
C THR A 92 8.08 -3.69 -3.10
N TYR A 93 8.40 -2.61 -2.38
CA TYR A 93 9.33 -1.57 -2.83
C TYR A 93 10.73 -2.15 -3.08
N GLU A 94 11.21 -2.99 -2.15
CA GLU A 94 12.51 -3.65 -2.23
C GLU A 94 12.54 -4.78 -3.29
N SER A 95 11.39 -5.31 -3.71
CA SER A 95 11.30 -6.40 -4.69
C SER A 95 11.29 -5.93 -6.15
N THR A 96 11.63 -4.67 -6.42
CA THR A 96 11.67 -4.11 -7.78
C THR A 96 12.82 -3.12 -7.95
N ASN A 97 13.43 -3.09 -9.13
CA ASN A 97 14.38 -2.05 -9.54
C ASN A 97 13.77 -1.02 -10.51
N ASN A 98 12.51 -1.20 -10.90
CA ASN A 98 11.81 -0.31 -11.82
C ASN A 98 11.33 0.96 -11.07
N ASP A 99 11.74 2.13 -11.57
CA ASP A 99 11.43 3.42 -10.94
C ASP A 99 9.94 3.74 -10.90
N THR A 100 9.19 3.45 -11.97
CA THR A 100 7.72 3.63 -12.01
C THR A 100 7.05 2.78 -10.93
N ARG A 101 7.46 1.51 -10.78
CA ARG A 101 6.94 0.63 -9.73
C ARG A 101 7.29 1.16 -8.33
N LYS A 102 8.50 1.67 -8.12
CA LYS A 102 8.90 2.29 -6.84
C LYS A 102 8.08 3.53 -6.51
N GLN A 103 7.90 4.43 -7.48
CA GLN A 103 7.05 5.62 -7.33
C GLN A 103 5.61 5.23 -6.98
N TYR A 104 5.08 4.21 -7.66
CA TYR A 104 3.76 3.67 -7.35
C TYR A 104 3.65 3.15 -5.93
N ILE A 105 4.62 2.34 -5.46
CA ILE A 105 4.61 1.82 -4.09
C ILE A 105 4.74 2.94 -3.06
N ASN A 106 5.55 3.97 -3.31
CA ASN A 106 5.63 5.14 -2.43
C ASN A 106 4.28 5.86 -2.31
N LEU A 107 3.53 6.00 -3.41
CA LEU A 107 2.17 6.57 -3.37
C LEU A 107 1.21 5.66 -2.57
N GLN A 108 1.29 4.35 -2.73
CA GLN A 108 0.48 3.40 -1.95
C GLN A 108 0.81 3.46 -0.45
N MET A 109 2.10 3.53 -0.09
CA MET A 109 2.50 3.70 1.31
C MET A 109 1.97 5.00 1.89
N LYS A 110 2.08 6.10 1.13
CA LYS A 110 1.58 7.41 1.55
C LYS A 110 0.06 7.40 1.76
N ARG A 111 -0.69 6.72 0.88
CA ARG A 111 -2.14 6.48 1.04
C ARG A 111 -2.44 5.82 2.38
N ILE A 112 -1.71 4.75 2.72
CA ILE A 112 -1.91 3.99 3.96
C ILE A 112 -1.52 4.77 5.21
N GLU A 113 -0.45 5.56 5.15
CA GLU A 113 -0.09 6.50 6.23
C GLU A 113 -1.21 7.53 6.49
N LEU A 114 -1.80 8.10 5.44
CA LEU A 114 -2.90 9.07 5.55
C LEU A 114 -4.18 8.42 6.08
N ASN A 115 -4.53 7.22 5.61
CA ASN A 115 -5.67 6.46 6.13
C ASN A 115 -5.49 6.11 7.62
N SER A 116 -4.27 5.72 8.04
CA SER A 116 -3.95 5.48 9.44
C SER A 116 -4.08 6.76 10.29
N LYS A 117 -3.61 7.90 9.78
CA LYS A 117 -3.80 9.20 10.45
C LYS A 117 -5.27 9.59 10.56
N ASN A 118 -6.08 9.30 9.53
CA ASN A 118 -7.52 9.51 9.58
C ASN A 118 -8.19 8.65 10.65
N LEU A 119 -7.86 7.36 10.74
CA LEU A 119 -8.37 6.49 11.80
C LEU A 119 -8.00 7.04 13.19
N ASN A 120 -6.76 7.49 13.38
CA ASN A 120 -6.32 8.07 14.64
C ASN A 120 -7.07 9.36 14.99
N ALA A 121 -7.33 10.23 14.00
CA ALA A 121 -8.13 11.43 14.22
C ALA A 121 -9.59 11.08 14.59
N THR A 122 -10.19 10.07 13.96
CA THR A 122 -11.50 9.53 14.37
C THR A 122 -11.48 9.00 15.81
N VAL A 123 -10.43 8.28 16.20
CA VAL A 123 -10.22 7.82 17.59
C VAL A 123 -10.14 8.99 18.57
N LYS A 124 -9.43 10.08 18.23
CA LYS A 124 -9.37 11.29 19.07
C LYS A 124 -10.75 11.90 19.30
N ILE A 125 -11.59 11.96 18.25
CA ILE A 125 -12.97 12.46 18.35
C ILE A 125 -13.80 11.58 19.29
N ILE A 126 -13.77 10.26 19.07
CA ILE A 126 -14.51 9.29 19.90
C ILE A 126 -14.07 9.39 21.37
N ASN A 127 -12.75 9.39 21.63
CA ASN A 127 -12.21 9.52 22.99
C ASN A 127 -12.63 10.84 23.65
N ALA A 128 -12.62 11.96 22.93
CA ALA A 128 -13.08 13.24 23.48
C ALA A 128 -14.57 13.21 23.87
N GLN A 129 -15.41 12.54 23.09
CA GLN A 129 -16.84 12.35 23.38
C GLN A 129 -17.06 11.43 24.60
N ILE A 130 -16.32 10.31 24.69
CA ILE A 130 -16.37 9.40 25.84
C ILE A 130 -15.98 10.13 27.12
N GLN A 131 -14.85 10.85 27.10
CA GLN A 131 -14.33 11.56 28.27
C GLN A 131 -15.28 12.67 28.71
N LEU A 132 -15.94 13.36 27.77
CA LEU A 132 -16.98 14.34 28.09
C LEU A 132 -18.18 13.68 28.78
N ALA A 133 -18.67 12.55 28.25
CA ALA A 133 -19.81 11.83 28.81
C ALA A 133 -19.52 11.25 30.20
N LYS A 134 -18.27 10.82 30.46
CA LYS A 134 -17.81 10.35 31.78
C LYS A 134 -17.49 11.48 32.77
N GLY A 135 -17.53 12.74 32.33
CA GLY A 135 -17.13 13.89 33.16
C GLY A 135 -15.61 13.99 33.40
N GLU A 136 -14.81 13.23 32.65
CA GLU A 136 -13.34 13.22 32.71
C GLU A 136 -12.72 14.40 31.95
N LYS A 137 -13.49 15.03 31.05
CA LYS A 137 -13.08 16.20 30.26
C LYS A 137 -14.18 17.26 30.24
N SER A 138 -13.79 18.54 30.36
CA SER A 138 -14.73 19.65 30.28
C SER A 138 -15.34 19.78 28.87
N GLN A 139 -16.51 20.40 28.75
CA GLN A 139 -17.13 20.65 27.43
C GLN A 139 -16.22 21.45 26.50
N GLN A 140 -15.53 22.47 27.03
CA GLN A 140 -14.63 23.32 26.24
C GLN A 140 -13.40 22.55 25.74
N ASP A 141 -12.79 21.73 26.59
CA ASP A 141 -11.61 20.94 26.21
C ASP A 141 -11.96 19.81 25.24
N ALA A 142 -13.14 19.19 25.42
CA ALA A 142 -13.66 18.19 24.50
C ALA A 142 -13.91 18.79 23.13
N GLN A 143 -14.58 19.96 23.06
CA GLN A 143 -14.83 20.63 21.79
C GLN A 143 -13.54 21.07 21.09
N THR A 144 -12.55 21.53 21.84
CA THR A 144 -11.22 21.86 21.28
C THR A 144 -10.57 20.63 20.66
N SER A 145 -10.55 19.51 21.40
CA SER A 145 -10.00 18.23 20.92
C SER A 145 -10.71 17.75 19.63
N ILE A 146 -12.04 17.86 19.58
CA ILE A 146 -12.85 17.49 18.42
C ILE A 146 -12.53 18.39 17.22
N ASN A 147 -12.47 19.72 17.43
CA ASN A 147 -12.19 20.67 16.36
C ASN A 147 -10.78 20.46 15.76
N ASP A 148 -9.79 20.16 16.59
CA ASP A 148 -8.43 19.92 16.12
C ASP A 148 -8.33 18.59 15.36
N ALA A 149 -8.96 17.52 15.86
CA ALA A 149 -9.04 16.25 15.13
C ALA A 149 -9.82 16.37 13.81
N GLN A 150 -10.86 17.20 13.74
CA GLN A 150 -11.57 17.50 12.49
C GLN A 150 -10.70 18.23 11.48
N LYS A 151 -9.88 19.19 11.92
CA LYS A 151 -8.89 19.85 11.05
C LYS A 151 -7.87 18.85 10.52
N GLU A 152 -7.38 17.94 11.37
CA GLU A 152 -6.50 16.84 10.95
C GLU A 152 -7.16 15.98 9.87
N LEU A 153 -8.41 15.55 10.07
CA LEU A 153 -9.17 14.78 9.07
C LEU A 153 -9.29 15.52 7.73
N ILE A 154 -9.66 16.80 7.75
CA ILE A 154 -9.80 17.60 6.53
C ILE A 154 -8.47 17.69 5.79
N ASN A 155 -7.39 18.01 6.49
CA ASN A 155 -6.06 18.14 5.88
C ASN A 155 -5.58 16.80 5.31
N ASN A 156 -5.70 15.71 6.07
CA ASN A 156 -5.32 14.38 5.63
C ASN A 156 -6.15 13.91 4.43
N ASN A 157 -7.46 14.18 4.40
CA ASN A 157 -8.33 13.84 3.27
C ASN A 157 -7.99 14.64 2.00
N ASN A 158 -7.64 15.91 2.13
CA ASN A 158 -7.17 16.71 1.00
C ASN A 158 -5.87 16.14 0.44
N GLU A 159 -4.92 15.77 1.30
CA GLU A 159 -3.67 15.14 0.90
C GLU A 159 -3.92 13.75 0.27
N LEU A 160 -4.84 12.96 0.84
CA LEU A 160 -5.21 11.64 0.33
C LEU A 160 -5.84 11.71 -1.07
N ASN A 161 -6.70 12.70 -1.31
CA ASN A 161 -7.27 12.96 -2.64
C ASN A 161 -6.20 13.35 -3.66
N SER A 162 -5.17 14.09 -3.25
CA SER A 162 -4.00 14.35 -4.10
C SER A 162 -3.27 13.06 -4.43
N VAL A 163 -3.01 12.20 -3.43
CA VAL A 163 -2.35 10.90 -3.64
C VAL A 163 -3.14 10.02 -4.61
N PHE A 164 -4.47 9.96 -4.50
CA PHE A 164 -5.30 9.22 -5.47
C PHE A 164 -5.20 9.80 -6.89
N THR A 165 -5.14 11.12 -7.01
CA THR A 165 -4.93 11.80 -8.30
C THR A 165 -3.55 11.48 -8.88
N ASP A 166 -2.52 11.44 -8.04
CA ASP A 166 -1.15 11.12 -8.43
C ASP A 166 -1.02 9.66 -8.87
N ILE A 167 -1.67 8.72 -8.16
CA ILE A 167 -1.76 7.31 -8.57
C ILE A 167 -2.41 7.20 -9.96
N LYS A 168 -3.59 7.79 -10.15
CA LYS A 168 -4.28 7.81 -11.45
C LYS A 168 -3.41 8.39 -12.56
N THR A 169 -2.71 9.48 -12.27
CA THR A 169 -1.83 10.15 -13.23
C THR A 169 -0.66 9.26 -13.61
N LEU A 170 0.01 8.65 -12.63
CA LEU A 170 1.13 7.73 -12.86
C LEU A 170 0.70 6.54 -13.71
N LEU A 171 -0.44 5.92 -13.40
CA LEU A 171 -0.98 4.78 -14.15
C LEU A 171 -1.36 5.17 -15.57
N LYS A 172 -2.00 6.33 -15.76
CA LYS A 172 -2.33 6.86 -17.10
C LYS A 172 -1.08 7.14 -17.95
N GLN A 173 0.01 7.59 -17.34
CA GLN A 173 1.28 7.82 -18.02
C GLN A 173 2.04 6.52 -18.34
N ASN A 174 1.68 5.40 -17.70
CA ASN A 174 2.33 4.10 -17.84
C ASN A 174 1.30 2.99 -18.14
N PRO A 175 0.70 2.96 -19.33
CA PRO A 175 -0.47 2.12 -19.64
C PRO A 175 -0.19 0.61 -19.55
N GLU A 176 1.01 0.15 -19.89
CA GLU A 176 1.39 -1.26 -19.73
C GLU A 176 1.41 -1.68 -18.26
N PHE A 177 1.88 -0.77 -17.39
CA PHE A 177 1.88 -1.00 -15.95
C PHE A 177 0.46 -0.99 -15.39
N ASP A 178 -0.39 -0.02 -15.77
CA ASP A 178 -1.81 0.00 -15.41
C ASP A 178 -2.51 -1.31 -15.80
N GLN A 179 -2.32 -1.75 -17.06
CA GLN A 179 -2.90 -3.01 -17.53
C GLN A 179 -2.42 -4.21 -16.70
N SER A 180 -1.13 -4.26 -16.36
CA SER A 180 -0.58 -5.32 -15.52
C SER A 180 -1.19 -5.34 -14.12
N LEU A 181 -1.39 -4.17 -13.50
CA LEU A 181 -2.02 -4.04 -12.19
C LEU A 181 -3.50 -4.40 -12.23
N ARG A 182 -4.23 -4.00 -13.28
CA ARG A 182 -5.65 -4.36 -13.44
C ARG A 182 -5.85 -5.86 -13.61
N GLY A 183 -4.88 -6.56 -14.20
CA GLY A 183 -4.84 -8.02 -14.26
C GLY A 183 -4.69 -8.70 -12.89
N LEU A 184 -4.26 -7.98 -11.84
CA LEU A 184 -4.14 -8.52 -10.49
C LEU A 184 -5.44 -8.47 -9.67
N HIS A 185 -6.47 -7.76 -10.17
CA HIS A 185 -7.76 -7.60 -9.50
C HIS A 185 -7.66 -7.09 -8.06
N LEU A 186 -6.95 -5.98 -7.87
CA LEU A 186 -6.76 -5.33 -6.57
C LEU A 186 -7.98 -4.48 -6.18
N GLU A 187 -7.98 -3.98 -4.95
CA GLU A 187 -8.97 -3.01 -4.47
C GLU A 187 -8.90 -1.69 -5.25
N LYS A 188 -10.05 -1.02 -5.41
CA LYS A 188 -10.19 0.18 -6.27
C LYS A 188 -9.19 1.29 -5.96
N SER A 189 -8.92 1.50 -4.68
CA SER A 189 -7.97 2.47 -4.17
C SER A 189 -6.53 2.23 -4.65
N PHE A 190 -6.15 1.00 -5.03
CA PHE A 190 -4.85 0.70 -5.67
C PHE A 190 -4.74 1.32 -7.07
N TYR A 191 -5.87 1.64 -7.70
CA TYR A 191 -5.97 2.33 -8.99
C TYR A 191 -6.23 3.84 -8.83
N GLY A 192 -6.21 4.35 -7.59
CA GLY A 192 -6.60 5.72 -7.26
C GLY A 192 -8.10 5.99 -7.41
N GLU A 193 -8.90 4.94 -7.56
CA GLU A 193 -10.34 5.00 -7.64
C GLU A 193 -10.91 5.03 -6.21
N ILE A 194 -11.84 5.95 -5.96
CA ILE A 194 -12.58 6.05 -4.71
C ILE A 194 -13.96 5.49 -4.97
N ASP A 195 -14.52 4.74 -4.02
CA ASP A 195 -15.92 4.36 -4.11
C ASP A 195 -16.78 5.62 -4.12
N GLU A 196 -17.59 5.78 -5.17
CA GLU A 196 -18.69 6.74 -5.12
C GLU A 196 -19.58 6.34 -3.94
N GLN A 197 -19.70 7.23 -2.96
CA GLN A 197 -20.65 7.05 -1.87
C GLN A 197 -22.03 6.77 -2.48
N SER A 198 -22.49 5.53 -2.31
CA SER A 198 -23.84 5.09 -2.69
C SER A 198 -24.85 5.53 -1.65
#